data_AF-I0HA20-F1
#
_entry.id   AF-I0HA20-F1
#
_cell.length_a   1.000
_cell.length_b   1.000
_cell.length_c   1.000
_cell.angle_alpha   90.00
_cell.angle_beta   90.00
_cell.angle_gamma   90.00
#
_symmetry.space_group_name_H-M   'P 1'
#
loop_
_entity.id
_entity.type
_entity.pdbx_description
1 polymer ?
#
loop_
_entity_poly.entity_id
_entity_poly.type
_entity_poly.pdbx_seq_one_letter_code
_entity_poly.pdbx_strand_id
1 'polypeptide(L)'
;MTMTANRRSTEGWPLAAFQIGLAVLYFVCLFLALAHARTFSGHWYIPSQGDQYTESADITGGWAWAAVVMLTLGVAPVVGGLIVGVVGVAVLLRFGSRQRKPLIAGSVASLLMVLVALSPAGISVLGWLLD
;
A
#
# COMPACT_ATOMS: atom_id res chain seq x y z
N MET A 1 -2.95 -4.08 -48.16
CA MET A 1 -3.57 -3.20 -47.15
C MET A 1 -3.34 -3.84 -45.79
N THR A 2 -2.21 -3.56 -45.16
CA THR A 2 -1.74 -4.25 -43.95
C THR A 2 -2.24 -3.51 -42.72
N MET A 3 -3.29 -4.05 -42.08
CA MET A 3 -3.73 -3.64 -40.74
C MET A 3 -2.67 -4.07 -39.71
N THR A 4 -1.70 -3.22 -39.43
CA THR A 4 -0.87 -3.30 -38.21
C THR A 4 -1.48 -2.41 -37.15
N ALA A 5 -2.61 -2.86 -36.60
CA ALA A 5 -3.26 -2.18 -35.49
C ALA A 5 -2.39 -2.27 -34.22
N ASN A 6 -1.75 -1.15 -33.89
CA ASN A 6 -1.68 -0.60 -32.54
C ASN A 6 -1.20 -1.50 -31.37
N ARG A 7 -0.05 -2.17 -31.51
CA ARG A 7 0.63 -2.89 -30.41
C ARG A 7 1.77 -2.07 -29.76
N ARG A 8 1.63 -0.73 -29.63
CA ARG A 8 2.78 0.16 -29.38
C ARG A 8 2.76 1.04 -28.11
N SER A 9 1.90 0.80 -27.10
CA SER A 9 1.94 1.62 -25.86
C SER A 9 1.63 0.94 -24.52
N THR A 10 1.43 -0.38 -24.47
CA THR A 10 0.90 -1.07 -23.27
C THR A 10 1.95 -1.69 -22.36
N GLU A 11 3.23 -1.73 -22.71
CA GLU A 11 4.22 -2.55 -21.98
C GLU A 11 4.54 -2.08 -20.55
N GLY A 12 4.46 -0.78 -20.25
CA GLY A 12 4.69 -0.23 -18.89
C GLY A 12 3.43 -0.13 -18.02
N TRP A 13 2.26 -0.35 -18.61
CA TRP A 13 0.96 -0.23 -17.94
C TRP A 13 0.68 -1.33 -16.91
N PRO A 14 0.99 -2.61 -17.16
CA PRO A 14 0.76 -3.68 -16.18
C PRO A 14 1.50 -3.45 -14.87
N LEU A 15 2.78 -3.04 -14.93
CA LEU A 15 3.56 -2.77 -13.73
C LEU A 15 3.04 -1.54 -12.98
N ALA A 16 2.72 -0.46 -13.70
CA ALA A 16 2.13 0.73 -13.10
C ALA A 16 0.76 0.43 -12.45
N ALA A 17 -0.08 -0.36 -13.12
CA ALA A 17 -1.38 -0.78 -12.59
C ALA A 17 -1.20 -1.64 -11.33
N PHE A 18 -0.21 -2.53 -11.29
CA PHE A 18 0.12 -3.31 -10.11
C PHE A 18 0.59 -2.42 -8.95
N GLN A 19 1.50 -1.46 -9.20
CA GLN A 19 1.97 -0.50 -8.20
C GLN A 19 0.82 0.32 -7.60
N ILE A 20 -0.07 0.83 -8.46
CA ILE A 20 -1.24 1.59 -8.03
C ILE A 20 -2.22 0.70 -7.29
N GLY A 21 -2.51 -0.50 -7.79
CA GLY A 21 -3.42 -1.45 -7.17
C GLY A 21 -2.94 -1.87 -5.77
N LEU A 22 -1.64 -2.12 -5.62
CA LEU A 22 -1.03 -2.41 -4.33
C LEU A 22 -1.16 -1.23 -3.35
N ALA A 23 -0.89 -0.01 -3.82
CA ALA A 23 -1.05 1.19 -3.00
C ALA A 23 -2.52 1.41 -2.58
N VAL A 24 -3.47 1.25 -3.49
CA VAL A 24 -4.91 1.34 -3.19
C VAL A 24 -5.30 0.28 -2.17
N LEU A 25 -4.88 -0.97 -2.35
CA LEU A 25 -5.16 -2.05 -1.43
C LEU A 25 -4.60 -1.74 -0.03
N TYR A 26 -3.37 -1.23 0.06
CA TYR A 26 -2.78 -0.78 1.33
C TYR A 26 -3.65 0.28 2.03
N PHE A 27 -4.09 1.31 1.30
CA PHE A 27 -4.94 2.36 1.89
C PHE A 27 -6.33 1.84 2.30
N VAL A 28 -6.90 0.89 1.56
CA VAL A 28 -8.15 0.23 1.94
C VAL A 28 -7.95 -0.57 3.23
N CYS A 29 -6.88 -1.35 3.34
CA CYS A 29 -6.55 -2.10 4.55
C CYS A 29 -6.30 -1.17 5.75
N LEU A 30 -5.60 -0.05 5.53
CA LEU A 30 -5.38 0.97 6.56
C LEU A 30 -6.71 1.57 7.03
N PHE A 31 -7.59 1.92 6.09
CA PHE A 31 -8.92 2.44 6.41
C PHE A 31 -9.77 1.42 7.17
N LEU A 32 -9.74 0.15 6.77
CA LEU A 32 -10.44 -0.93 7.47
C LEU A 32 -9.92 -1.11 8.91
N ALA A 33 -8.60 -1.03 9.12
CA ALA A 33 -8.01 -1.09 10.45
C ALA A 33 -8.50 0.08 11.33
N LEU A 34 -8.51 1.31 10.81
CA LEU A 34 -9.01 2.48 11.54
C LEU A 34 -10.53 2.40 11.79
N ALA A 35 -11.30 1.88 10.82
CA ALA A 35 -12.73 1.67 10.98
C ALA A 35 -13.03 0.64 12.05
N HIS A 36 -12.22 -0.43 12.12
CA HIS A 36 -12.29 -1.44 13.16
C HIS A 36 -11.93 -0.86 14.53
N ALA A 37 -10.84 -0.09 14.63
CA ALA A 37 -10.46 0.60 15.86
C ALA A 37 -11.57 1.53 16.38
N ARG A 38 -12.26 2.24 15.48
CA ARG A 38 -13.43 3.06 15.82
C ARG A 38 -14.57 2.26 16.45
N THR A 39 -14.72 0.97 16.15
CA THR A 39 -15.78 0.15 16.78
C THR A 39 -15.56 -0.02 18.28
N PHE A 40 -14.32 0.09 18.76
CA PHE A 40 -13.97 0.00 20.17
C PHE A 40 -14.09 1.34 20.91
N SER A 41 -13.61 2.45 20.31
CA SER A 41 -13.61 3.76 20.97
C SER A 41 -14.86 4.63 20.70
N GLY A 42 -15.64 4.30 19.66
CA GLY A 42 -16.79 5.08 19.21
C GLY A 42 -16.44 6.30 18.34
N HIS A 43 -15.16 6.64 18.14
CA HIS A 43 -14.71 7.76 17.32
C HIS A 43 -13.51 7.41 16.44
N TRP A 44 -13.20 8.25 15.46
CA TRP A 44 -12.01 8.07 14.63
C TRP A 44 -10.76 8.54 15.39
N TYR A 45 -9.74 7.69 15.44
CA TYR A 45 -8.44 7.97 16.02
C TYR A 45 -7.41 7.01 15.42
N ILE A 46 -6.12 7.26 15.68
CA ILE A 46 -5.04 6.35 15.32
C ILE A 46 -4.79 5.45 16.54
N PRO A 47 -5.07 4.14 16.46
CA PRO A 47 -4.80 3.24 17.57
C PRO A 47 -3.29 3.04 17.75
N SER A 48 -2.91 2.72 18.98
CA SER A 48 -1.54 2.40 19.38
C SER A 48 -1.53 1.15 20.23
N GLN A 49 -0.37 0.50 20.31
CA GLN A 49 -0.14 -0.62 21.22
C GLN A 49 -0.42 -0.20 22.67
N GLY A 50 -1.13 -1.04 23.43
CA GLY A 50 -1.52 -0.72 24.82
C GLY A 50 -2.48 0.47 24.98
N ASP A 51 -3.27 0.80 23.96
CA ASP A 51 -4.28 1.85 24.05
C ASP A 51 -5.47 1.43 24.95
N GLN A 52 -5.94 2.35 25.78
CA GLN A 52 -7.02 2.14 26.76
C GLN A 52 -8.33 1.58 26.16
N TYR A 53 -8.59 1.81 24.87
CA TYR A 53 -9.80 1.32 24.21
C TYR A 53 -9.67 -0.12 23.71
N THR A 54 -8.44 -0.63 23.54
CA THR A 54 -8.18 -1.92 22.87
C THR A 54 -7.25 -2.86 23.65
N GLU A 55 -6.62 -2.42 24.74
CA GLU A 55 -5.65 -3.18 25.54
C GLU A 55 -6.17 -4.55 26.03
N SER A 56 -7.47 -4.67 26.29
CA SER A 56 -8.11 -5.92 26.72
C SER A 56 -9.01 -6.56 25.64
N ALA A 57 -9.04 -5.97 24.44
CA ALA A 57 -9.92 -6.39 23.37
C ALA A 57 -9.22 -7.42 22.47
N ASP A 58 -9.95 -8.46 22.06
CA ASP A 58 -9.48 -9.30 20.97
C ASP A 58 -9.67 -8.54 19.64
N ILE A 59 -8.59 -7.92 19.16
CA ILE A 59 -8.55 -7.11 17.95
C ILE A 59 -8.93 -7.95 16.72
N THR A 60 -8.58 -9.24 16.72
CA THR A 60 -8.84 -10.16 15.60
C THR A 60 -10.17 -10.89 15.71
N GLY A 61 -10.73 -10.95 16.91
CA GLY A 61 -11.93 -11.69 17.25
C GLY A 61 -13.13 -11.31 16.37
N GLY A 62 -13.58 -12.25 15.55
CA GLY A 62 -14.73 -12.04 14.66
C GLY A 62 -14.47 -11.11 13.46
N TRP A 63 -13.25 -10.59 13.29
CA TRP A 63 -12.91 -9.77 12.14
C TRP A 63 -12.38 -10.64 10.99
N ALA A 64 -13.29 -11.07 10.11
CA ALA A 64 -13.00 -12.02 9.02
C ALA A 64 -11.83 -11.60 8.09
N TRP A 65 -11.51 -10.31 8.01
CA TRP A 65 -10.47 -9.76 7.15
C TRP A 65 -9.17 -9.42 7.89
N ALA A 66 -9.08 -9.68 9.20
CA ALA A 66 -7.94 -9.31 10.03
C ALA A 66 -6.60 -9.77 9.42
N ALA A 67 -6.52 -11.06 9.06
CA ALA A 67 -5.31 -11.64 8.49
C ALA A 67 -4.88 -10.95 7.18
N VAL A 68 -5.84 -10.63 6.30
CA VAL A 68 -5.55 -9.96 5.02
C VAL A 68 -5.08 -8.53 5.26
N VAL A 69 -5.69 -7.82 6.20
CA VAL A 69 -5.32 -6.44 6.56
C VAL A 69 -3.92 -6.41 7.18
N MET A 70 -3.64 -7.28 8.14
CA MET A 70 -2.32 -7.40 8.78
C MET A 70 -1.23 -7.74 7.75
N LEU A 71 -1.47 -8.75 6.92
CA LEU A 71 -0.53 -9.15 5.87
C LEU A 71 -0.28 -7.99 4.89
N THR A 72 -1.33 -7.31 4.45
CA THR A 72 -1.19 -6.21 3.49
C THR A 72 -0.43 -5.03 4.12
N LEU A 73 -0.77 -4.62 5.34
CA LEU A 73 -0.11 -3.50 6.00
C LEU A 73 1.37 -3.79 6.32
N GLY A 74 1.70 -5.04 6.66
CA GLY A 74 3.09 -5.45 6.89
C GLY A 74 3.91 -5.63 5.61
N VAL A 75 3.33 -6.24 4.57
CA VAL A 75 4.08 -6.67 3.37
C VAL A 75 4.07 -5.65 2.24
N ALA A 76 2.94 -4.96 2.01
CA ALA A 76 2.81 -4.05 0.87
C ALA A 76 3.87 -2.92 0.87
N PRO A 77 4.25 -2.30 2.01
CA PRO A 77 5.32 -1.31 2.05
C PRO A 77 6.68 -1.88 1.64
N VAL A 78 7.02 -3.10 2.06
CA VAL A 78 8.28 -3.76 1.68
C VAL A 78 8.32 -4.01 0.18
N VAL A 79 7.24 -4.55 -0.39
CA VAL A 79 7.10 -4.78 -1.83
C VAL A 79 7.17 -3.47 -2.61
N GLY A 80 6.46 -2.43 -2.14
CA GLY A 80 6.49 -1.09 -2.72
C GLY A 80 7.89 -0.47 -2.72
N GLY A 81 8.63 -0.58 -1.62
CA GLY A 81 10.00 -0.09 -1.51
C GLY A 81 10.95 -0.77 -2.49
N LEU A 82 10.86 -2.11 -2.61
CA LEU A 82 11.65 -2.87 -3.59
C LEU A 82 11.34 -2.43 -5.02
N ILE A 83 10.06 -2.25 -5.35
CA ILE A 83 9.64 -1.81 -6.69
C ILE A 83 10.15 -0.40 -7.00
N VAL A 84 10.03 0.54 -6.07
CA VAL A 84 10.57 1.90 -6.23
C VAL A 84 12.08 1.87 -6.44
N GLY A 85 12.81 1.05 -5.69
CA GLY A 85 14.26 0.88 -5.86
C GLY A 85 14.63 0.35 -7.25
N VAL A 86 13.99 -0.73 -7.69
CA VAL A 86 14.26 -1.36 -9.01
C VAL A 86 13.90 -0.41 -10.15
N VAL A 87 12.73 0.24 -10.11
CA VAL A 87 12.31 1.19 -11.16
C VAL A 87 13.19 2.44 -11.14
N GLY A 88 13.57 2.95 -9.96
CA GLY A 88 14.49 4.08 -9.83
C GLY A 88 15.84 3.79 -10.49
N VAL A 89 16.44 2.63 -10.20
CA VAL A 89 17.69 2.18 -10.83
C VAL A 89 17.53 2.02 -12.35
N ALA A 90 16.44 1.39 -12.81
CA ALA A 90 16.17 1.22 -14.24
C ALA A 90 15.98 2.55 -14.99
N VAL A 91 15.37 3.55 -14.34
CA VAL A 91 15.21 4.91 -14.89
C VAL A 91 16.55 5.64 -14.96
N LEU A 92 17.41 5.50 -13.94
CA LEU A 92 18.74 6.11 -13.88
C LEU A 92 19.72 5.52 -14.90
N LEU A 93 19.68 4.20 -15.14
CA LEU A 93 20.62 3.47 -16.01
C LEU A 93 20.39 3.63 -17.53
N ARG A 94 19.53 4.55 -17.97
CA ARG A 94 18.99 4.79 -19.33
C ARG A 94 17.77 3.93 -19.69
N PHE A 95 16.61 4.59 -19.77
CA PHE A 95 15.70 4.46 -20.91
C PHE A 95 15.12 5.83 -21.30
N GLY A 96 15.51 6.30 -22.48
CA GLY A 96 14.75 7.29 -23.23
C GLY A 96 13.65 6.55 -23.97
N SER A 97 12.41 6.61 -23.49
CA SER A 97 11.26 6.10 -24.26
C SER A 97 9.95 6.66 -23.68
N ARG A 98 8.90 6.63 -24.50
CA ARG A 98 7.52 7.04 -24.22
C ARG A 98 6.86 6.36 -23.01
N GLN A 99 7.56 5.48 -22.29
CA GLN A 99 7.06 4.63 -21.20
C GLN A 99 7.20 5.24 -19.79
N ARG A 100 7.80 6.45 -19.66
CA ARG A 100 8.06 7.08 -18.35
C ARG A 100 6.80 7.42 -17.54
N LYS A 101 5.76 7.95 -18.19
CA LYS A 101 4.59 8.51 -17.49
C LYS A 101 3.84 7.50 -16.59
N PRO A 102 3.42 6.32 -17.07
CA PRO A 102 2.71 5.35 -16.21
C PRO A 102 3.62 4.80 -15.10
N LEU A 103 4.89 4.54 -15.39
CA LEU A 103 5.85 4.04 -14.40
C LEU A 103 6.16 5.07 -13.30
N ILE A 104 6.24 6.36 -13.64
CA ILE A 104 6.38 7.44 -12.65
C ILE A 104 5.14 7.47 -11.77
N ALA A 105 3.93 7.43 -12.34
CA ALA A 105 2.70 7.48 -11.56
C ALA A 105 2.61 6.33 -10.55
N GLY A 106 2.89 5.09 -10.98
CA GLY A 106 2.90 3.95 -10.06
C GLY A 106 4.05 4.01 -9.05
N SER A 107 5.23 4.49 -9.44
CA SER A 107 6.35 4.68 -8.49
C SER A 107 6.03 5.72 -7.43
N VAL A 108 5.37 6.83 -7.80
CA VAL A 108 4.89 7.83 -6.84
C VAL A 108 3.85 7.23 -5.90
N ALA A 109 2.91 6.44 -6.40
CA ALA A 109 1.93 5.76 -5.55
C ALA A 109 2.59 4.79 -4.56
N SER A 110 3.55 3.98 -5.02
CA SER A 110 4.33 3.10 -4.15
C SER A 110 5.17 3.87 -3.14
N LEU A 111 5.78 4.99 -3.53
CA LEU A 111 6.56 5.83 -2.62
C LEU A 111 5.66 6.45 -1.54
N LEU A 112 4.50 6.99 -1.91
CA LEU A 112 3.53 7.54 -0.95
C LEU A 112 3.06 6.49 0.05
N MET A 113 2.73 5.29 -0.44
CA MET A 113 2.39 4.15 0.42
C MET A 113 3.50 3.85 1.43
N VAL A 114 4.76 3.77 0.98
CA VAL A 114 5.93 3.53 1.85
C VAL A 114 6.10 4.64 2.88
N LEU A 115 5.98 5.91 2.47
CA LEU A 115 6.09 7.04 3.37
C LEU A 115 5.01 7.04 4.45
N VAL A 116 3.77 6.67 4.10
CA VAL A 116 2.68 6.51 5.08
C VAL A 116 2.96 5.34 6.02
N ALA A 117 3.45 4.21 5.51
CA ALA A 117 3.78 3.05 6.34
C ALA A 117 4.89 3.34 7.36
N LEU A 118 5.89 4.15 6.97
CA LEU A 118 7.00 4.55 7.84
C LEU A 118 6.67 5.77 8.72
N SER A 119 5.50 6.38 8.55
CA SER A 119 5.06 7.47 9.42
C SER A 119 4.78 6.96 10.83
N PRO A 120 4.87 7.82 11.87
CA PRO A 120 4.50 7.43 13.24
C PRO A 120 3.09 6.84 13.32
N ALA A 121 2.15 7.36 12.52
CA ALA A 121 0.79 6.85 12.43
C ALA A 121 0.73 5.42 11.85
N GLY A 122 1.47 5.15 10.77
CA GLY A 122 1.53 3.84 10.15
C GLY A 122 2.13 2.78 11.06
N ILE A 123 3.23 3.13 11.74
CA ILE A 123 3.89 2.25 12.71
C ILE A 123 2.97 1.96 13.90
N SER A 124 2.26 2.98 14.40
CA SER A 124 1.30 2.82 15.51
C SER A 124 0.18 1.84 15.17
N VAL A 125 -0.43 1.97 13.98
CA VAL A 125 -1.50 1.05 13.53
C VAL A 125 -0.97 -0.37 13.34
N LEU A 126 0.21 -0.52 12.74
CA LEU A 126 0.81 -1.84 12.55
C LEU A 126 1.16 -2.49 13.89
N GLY A 127 1.74 -1.73 14.83
CA GLY A 127 2.05 -2.21 16.17
C GLY A 127 0.80 -2.64 16.93
N TRP A 128 -0.25 -1.84 16.87
CA TRP A 128 -1.56 -2.18 17.44
C TRP A 128 -2.15 -3.47 16.86
N LEU A 129 -2.03 -3.70 15.54
CA LEU A 129 -2.52 -4.94 14.92
C LEU A 129 -1.70 -6.18 15.29
N LEU A 130 -0.47 -6.02 15.76
CA LEU A 130 0.43 -7.12 16.11
C LEU A 130 0.47 -7.38 17.62
N ASP A 131 -0.25 -6.59 18.40
CA ASP A 131 -0.49 -6.75 19.84
C ASP A 131 -1.49 -7.89 20.10
#